data_AF-A0A7C2B915-F1
#
_entry.id   AF-A0A7C2B915-F1
#
_cell.length_a   1.000
_cell.length_b   1.000
_cell.length_c   1.000
_cell.angle_alpha   90.00
_cell.angle_beta   90.00
_cell.angle_gamma   90.00
#
_symmetry.space_group_name_H-M   'P 1'
#
loop_
_entity.id
_entity.type
_entity.pdbx_description
1 polymer ?
#
loop_
_entity_poly.entity_id
_entity_poly.type
_entity_poly.pdbx_seq_one_letter_code
_entity_poly.pdbx_strand_id
1 'polypeptide(L)'
;MENIKPQSNLAVVSAYFTIYAYNRLKNELDDINHLDFLFGEPTFIKSLDPTKTNKRDFKIEDDKIVIPIENRLTQKAVAKDCSQWIRQKVDIKSMVKPNFLHGKMYHITQQSGVEKAIVGSSN
;
A
#
# COMPACT_ATOMS: atom_id res chain seq x y z
N MET A 1 -2.47 -11.03 -12.76
CA MET A 1 -1.31 -10.82 -11.86
C MET A 1 -0.04 -11.48 -12.43
N GLU A 2 0.20 -11.42 -13.74
CA GLU A 2 1.33 -12.14 -14.39
C GLU A 2 2.61 -11.30 -14.57
N ASN A 3 2.62 -10.06 -14.07
CA ASN A 3 3.60 -9.06 -14.50
C ASN A 3 4.68 -8.72 -13.47
N ILE A 4 4.48 -9.02 -12.18
CA ILE A 4 5.50 -8.82 -11.15
C ILE A 4 6.41 -10.05 -11.17
N LYS A 5 7.68 -9.84 -11.52
CA LYS A 5 8.70 -10.88 -11.53
C LYS A 5 9.66 -10.68 -10.35
N PRO A 6 10.32 -11.74 -9.87
CA PRO A 6 11.35 -11.60 -8.84
C PRO A 6 12.36 -10.53 -9.21
N GLN A 7 12.83 -9.81 -8.19
CA GLN A 7 13.86 -8.77 -8.28
C GLN A 7 13.50 -7.59 -9.21
N SER A 8 12.22 -7.37 -9.49
CA SER A 8 11.76 -6.17 -10.20
C SER A 8 11.81 -4.93 -9.30
N ASN A 9 11.91 -3.75 -9.90
CA ASN A 9 11.61 -2.48 -9.23
C ASN A 9 10.19 -2.05 -9.61
N LEU A 10 9.42 -1.62 -8.62
CA LEU A 10 8.04 -1.20 -8.80
C LEU A 10 7.90 0.29 -8.50
N ALA A 11 7.04 0.99 -9.24
CA ALA A 11 6.54 2.30 -8.86
C ALA A 11 5.01 2.30 -8.95
N VAL A 12 4.35 2.71 -7.87
CA VAL A 12 2.88 2.67 -7.74
C VAL A 12 2.36 4.01 -7.26
N VAL A 13 1.34 4.51 -7.94
CA VAL A 13 0.57 5.67 -7.50
C VAL A 13 -0.85 5.25 -7.15
N SER A 14 -1.23 5.42 -5.88
CA SER A 14 -2.55 5.03 -5.37
C SER A 14 -3.01 5.94 -4.24
N ALA A 15 -4.32 5.98 -3.96
CA ALA A 15 -4.87 6.66 -2.80
C ALA A 15 -4.77 5.79 -1.52
N TYR A 16 -4.70 4.46 -1.67
CA TYR A 16 -4.71 3.51 -0.56
C TYR A 16 -3.71 2.37 -0.76
N PHE A 17 -3.19 1.88 0.36
CA PHE A 17 -2.46 0.63 0.45
C PHE A 17 -2.93 -0.10 1.70
N THR A 18 -3.36 -1.36 1.57
CA THR A 18 -3.92 -2.14 2.68
C THR A 18 -3.09 -3.39 2.97
N ILE A 19 -3.11 -3.84 4.22
CA ILE A 19 -2.45 -5.09 4.62
C ILE A 19 -2.99 -6.31 3.86
N TYR A 20 -4.24 -6.24 3.39
CA TYR A 20 -4.88 -7.30 2.60
C TYR A 20 -4.35 -7.33 1.15
N ALA A 21 -4.11 -6.15 0.55
CA ALA A 21 -3.48 -6.05 -0.76
C ALA A 21 -2.05 -6.61 -0.71
N TYR A 22 -1.29 -6.30 0.35
CA TYR A 22 0.01 -6.91 0.60
C TYR A 22 -0.12 -8.44 0.71
N ASN A 23 -1.00 -8.93 1.59
CA ASN A 23 -1.15 -10.37 1.81
C ASN A 23 -1.53 -11.13 0.54
N ARG A 24 -2.38 -10.54 -0.30
CA ARG A 24 -2.82 -11.13 -1.57
C ARG A 24 -1.68 -11.26 -2.59
N LEU A 25 -0.68 -10.38 -2.51
CA LEU A 25 0.46 -10.30 -3.41
C LEU A 25 1.77 -10.64 -2.71
N LYS A 26 1.73 -11.29 -1.54
CA LYS A 26 2.89 -11.44 -0.66
C LYS A 26 4.04 -12.16 -1.35
N ASN A 27 3.73 -13.24 -2.07
CA ASN A 27 4.75 -14.04 -2.77
C ASN A 27 5.47 -13.22 -3.84
N GLU A 28 4.73 -12.39 -4.57
CA GLU A 28 5.30 -11.53 -5.61
C GLU A 28 6.04 -10.33 -5.03
N LEU A 29 5.50 -9.70 -3.98
CA LEU A 29 6.05 -8.51 -3.35
C LEU A 29 7.26 -8.80 -2.47
N ASP A 30 7.32 -9.96 -1.82
CA ASP A 30 8.48 -10.34 -1.00
C ASP A 30 9.72 -10.59 -1.87
N ASP A 31 9.56 -10.89 -3.16
CA ASP A 31 10.67 -11.16 -4.09
C ASP A 31 11.16 -9.93 -4.87
N ILE A 32 10.49 -8.78 -4.80
CA ILE A 32 10.93 -7.56 -5.51
C ILE A 32 12.21 -6.96 -4.88
N ASN A 33 12.89 -6.10 -5.63
CA ASN A 33 14.01 -5.32 -5.10
C ASN A 33 13.52 -4.12 -4.28
N HIS A 34 12.64 -3.29 -4.88
CA HIS A 34 12.18 -2.04 -4.29
C HIS A 34 10.79 -1.65 -4.79
N LEU A 35 10.06 -0.88 -3.99
CA LEU A 35 8.81 -0.23 -4.38
C LEU A 35 8.86 1.27 -4.03
N ASP A 36 8.70 2.12 -5.03
CA ASP A 36 8.35 3.52 -4.85
C ASP A 36 6.83 3.67 -4.81
N PHE A 37 6.29 4.02 -3.65
CA PHE A 37 4.87 4.27 -3.48
C PHE A 37 4.58 5.77 -3.34
N LEU A 38 3.71 6.28 -4.22
CA LEU A 38 3.26 7.67 -4.18
C LEU A 38 1.76 7.72 -3.83
N PHE A 39 1.45 8.37 -2.71
CA PHE A 39 0.07 8.75 -2.40
C PHE A 39 -0.37 9.90 -3.32
N GLY A 40 -1.27 9.60 -4.26
CA GLY A 40 -1.77 10.55 -5.26
C GLY A 40 -2.62 11.67 -4.67
N GLU A 41 -3.26 11.43 -3.52
CA GLU A 41 -4.02 12.44 -2.78
C GLU A 41 -3.33 12.78 -1.44
N PRO A 42 -3.32 14.07 -1.02
CA PRO A 42 -2.70 14.53 0.23
C PRO A 42 -3.51 14.16 1.50
N THR A 43 -4.29 13.08 1.47
CA THR A 43 -5.23 12.72 2.55
C THR A 43 -4.51 12.50 3.88
N PHE A 44 -3.29 11.97 3.86
CA PHE A 44 -2.44 11.83 5.05
C PHE A 44 -1.87 13.15 5.59
N ILE A 45 -1.54 14.12 4.73
CA ILE A 45 -1.02 15.42 5.15
C ILE A 45 -2.05 16.17 6.01
N LYS A 46 -3.34 16.07 5.67
CA LYS A 46 -4.43 16.63 6.49
C LYS A 46 -4.59 15.94 7.85
N SER A 47 -4.10 14.70 7.98
CA SER A 47 -4.20 13.90 9.20
C SER A 47 -3.02 13.99 10.17
N LEU A 48 -1.92 14.61 9.72
CA LEU A 48 -0.69 14.84 10.47
C LEU A 48 -0.66 16.19 11.21
N ASP A 49 -1.70 17.02 11.07
CA ASP A 49 -1.89 18.21 11.91
C ASP A 49 -2.01 17.76 13.38
N PRO A 50 -1.02 18.05 14.25
CA PRO A 50 -1.03 17.57 15.63
C PRO A 50 -2.16 18.21 16.46
N THR A 51 -2.84 19.24 15.94
CA THR A 51 -4.02 19.87 16.56
C THR A 51 -5.34 19.21 16.12
N LYS A 52 -5.33 18.48 15.00
CA LYS A 52 -6.45 17.65 14.55
C LYS A 52 -6.12 16.20 14.85
N THR A 53 -6.43 15.79 16.07
CA THR A 53 -6.59 14.38 16.43
C THR A 53 -7.58 13.79 15.43
N ASN A 54 -7.07 13.21 14.35
CA ASN A 54 -7.84 12.26 13.59
C ASN A 54 -8.08 11.17 14.62
N LYS A 55 -9.34 11.07 15.06
CA LYS A 55 -9.85 9.84 15.62
C LYS A 55 -9.59 8.81 14.54
N ARG A 56 -8.39 8.22 14.55
CA ARG A 56 -8.16 6.94 13.94
C ARG A 56 -9.28 6.12 14.51
N ASP A 57 -10.18 5.63 13.67
CA ASP A 57 -11.12 4.61 14.06
C ASP A 57 -10.29 3.36 14.41
N PHE A 58 -9.71 3.41 15.61
CA PHE A 58 -9.54 2.25 16.47
C PHE A 58 -10.86 1.94 17.17
N LYS A 59 -11.99 2.49 16.68
CA LYS A 59 -13.23 1.77 16.80
C LYS A 59 -12.98 0.43 16.12
N ILE A 60 -12.81 -0.58 16.94
CA ILE A 60 -13.36 -1.89 16.64
C ILE A 60 -14.83 -1.59 16.40
N GLU A 61 -15.21 -1.27 15.16
CA GLU A 61 -16.59 -1.12 14.75
C GLU A 61 -17.21 -2.50 14.84
N ASP A 62 -17.64 -2.82 16.05
CA ASP A 62 -18.96 -3.30 16.40
C ASP A 62 -18.84 -4.09 17.69
N ASP A 63 -19.40 -3.55 18.78
CA ASP A 63 -19.83 -4.36 19.93
C ASP A 63 -20.90 -5.41 19.54
N LYS A 64 -21.26 -5.50 18.25
CA LYS A 64 -22.23 -6.43 17.65
C LYS A 64 -21.63 -7.45 16.68
N ILE A 65 -20.37 -7.28 16.24
CA ILE A 65 -19.68 -8.23 15.35
C ILE A 65 -18.41 -8.65 16.08
N VAL A 66 -18.54 -9.74 16.82
CA VAL A 66 -17.38 -10.45 17.36
C VAL A 66 -16.55 -10.92 16.17
N ILE A 67 -15.50 -10.15 15.82
CA ILE A 67 -14.48 -10.61 14.88
C ILE A 67 -13.85 -11.84 15.55
N PRO A 68 -13.96 -13.04 14.93
CA PRO A 68 -13.37 -14.25 15.50
C PRO A 68 -11.91 -14.02 15.88
N ILE A 69 -11.48 -14.58 17.01
CA ILE A 69 -10.09 -14.45 17.49
C ILE A 69 -9.08 -14.88 16.41
N GLU A 70 -9.42 -15.90 15.64
CA GLU A 70 -8.67 -16.38 14.47
C GLU A 70 -8.43 -15.25 13.45
N ASN A 71 -9.47 -14.50 13.11
CA ASN A 71 -9.38 -13.37 12.19
C ASN A 71 -8.51 -12.23 12.75
N ARG A 72 -8.57 -11.98 14.06
CA ARG A 72 -7.70 -10.97 14.73
C ARG A 72 -6.24 -11.41 14.76
N LEU A 73 -5.97 -12.68 15.05
CA LEU A 73 -4.61 -13.23 15.06
C LEU A 73 -4.00 -13.19 13.65
N THR A 74 -4.77 -13.58 12.63
CA THR A 74 -4.36 -13.48 11.23
C THR A 74 -4.10 -12.03 10.82
N GLN A 75 -4.97 -11.07 11.18
CA GLN A 75 -4.73 -9.65 10.92
C GLN A 75 -3.45 -9.15 11.58
N LYS A 76 -3.18 -9.54 12.84
CA LYS A 76 -1.95 -9.14 13.55
C LYS A 76 -0.69 -9.67 12.87
N ALA A 77 -0.71 -10.93 12.45
CA ALA A 77 0.41 -11.55 11.74
C ALA A 77 0.66 -10.84 10.40
N VAL A 78 -0.39 -10.69 9.57
CA VAL A 78 -0.31 -10.03 8.27
C VAL A 78 0.15 -8.57 8.39
N ALA A 79 -0.36 -7.84 9.38
CA ALA A 79 0.05 -6.45 9.61
C ALA A 79 1.52 -6.36 10.03
N LYS A 80 2.01 -7.30 10.85
CA LYS A 80 3.42 -7.34 11.25
C LYS A 80 4.32 -7.57 10.05
N ASP A 81 4.01 -8.58 9.23
CA ASP A 81 4.78 -8.90 8.03
C ASP A 81 4.77 -7.74 7.04
N CYS A 82 3.60 -7.17 6.78
CA CYS A 82 3.43 -6.00 5.93
C CYS A 82 4.29 -4.82 6.43
N SER A 83 4.31 -4.57 7.74
CA SER A 83 5.08 -3.47 8.31
C SER A 83 6.59 -3.69 8.18
N GLN A 84 7.06 -4.93 8.32
CA GLN A 84 8.46 -5.26 8.14
C GLN A 84 8.87 -5.12 6.67
N TRP A 85 8.04 -5.62 5.75
CA TRP A 85 8.26 -5.48 4.32
C TRP A 85 8.32 -4.02 3.88
N ILE A 86 7.38 -3.17 4.35
CA ILE A 86 7.38 -1.73 4.07
C ILE A 86 8.71 -1.09 4.53
N ARG A 87 9.17 -1.40 5.75
CA ARG A 87 10.41 -0.84 6.29
C ARG A 87 11.66 -1.23 5.51
N GLN A 88 11.63 -2.38 4.85
CA GLN A 88 12.80 -2.95 4.18
C GLN A 88 12.89 -2.58 2.70
N LYS A 89 11.75 -2.41 2.02
CA LYS A 89 11.70 -2.39 0.56
C LYS A 89 10.91 -1.23 -0.04
N VAL A 90 10.31 -0.36 0.77
CA VAL A 90 9.33 0.61 0.27
C VAL A 90 9.69 2.03 0.66
N ASP A 91 9.82 2.90 -0.35
CA ASP A 91 9.86 4.34 -0.16
C ASP A 91 8.47 4.92 -0.39
N ILE A 92 7.99 5.72 0.57
CA ILE A 92 6.65 6.30 0.54
C ILE A 92 6.74 7.82 0.44
N LYS A 93 6.08 8.38 -0.58
CA LYS A 93 5.91 9.83 -0.77
C LYS A 93 4.44 10.18 -0.91
N SER A 94 4.10 11.46 -0.76
CA SER A 94 2.74 11.96 -0.95
C SER A 94 2.76 13.23 -1.77
N MET A 95 1.77 13.39 -2.66
CA MET A 95 1.59 14.60 -3.45
C MET A 95 1.26 15.79 -2.54
N VAL A 96 1.99 16.90 -2.72
CA VAL A 96 1.78 18.12 -1.92
C VAL A 96 0.60 18.95 -2.45
N LYS A 97 0.30 18.85 -3.74
CA LYS A 97 -0.81 19.59 -4.37
C LYS A 97 -2.05 18.69 -4.51
N PRO A 98 -3.20 19.07 -3.92
CA PRO A 98 -4.45 18.36 -4.19
C PRO A 98 -4.84 18.48 -5.67
N ASN A 99 -5.53 17.47 -6.20
CA ASN A 99 -6.05 17.41 -7.58
C ASN A 99 -4.98 17.49 -8.69
N PHE A 100 -3.72 17.18 -8.39
CA PHE A 100 -2.65 17.20 -9.40
C PHE A 100 -2.59 15.90 -10.22
N LEU A 101 -2.99 14.77 -9.63
CA LEU A 101 -2.93 13.47 -10.28
C LEU A 101 -4.26 12.74 -10.12
N HIS A 102 -4.98 12.60 -11.24
CA HIS A 102 -6.25 11.87 -11.28
C HIS A 102 -6.11 10.43 -11.83
N GLY A 103 -4.94 10.07 -12.35
CA GLY A 103 -4.63 8.73 -12.86
C GLY A 103 -3.82 7.91 -11.87
N LYS A 104 -4.18 6.64 -11.70
CA LYS A 104 -3.37 5.67 -10.96
C LYS A 104 -2.46 4.98 -11.95
N MET A 105 -1.21 4.79 -11.56
CA MET A 105 -0.17 4.24 -12.42
C MET A 105 0.59 3.15 -11.68
N TYR A 106 0.82 2.04 -12.37
CA TYR A 106 1.69 0.96 -11.95
C TYR A 106 2.77 0.82 -13.00
N HIS A 107 4.01 1.03 -12.61
CA HIS A 107 5.19 0.87 -13.46
C HIS A 107 6.06 -0.26 -12.90
N ILE A 108 6.46 -1.18 -13.76
CA ILE A 108 7.23 -2.38 -13.42
C ILE A 108 8.47 -2.41 -14.30
N THR A 109 9.65 -2.37 -13.68
CA THR A 109 10.94 -2.50 -14.35
C THR A 109 11.58 -3.82 -13.93
N GLN A 110 11.76 -4.74 -14.88
CA GLN A 110 12.38 -6.05 -14.63
C GLN A 110 13.90 -5.98 -14.84
N GLN A 111 14.65 -6.88 -14.20
CA GLN A 111 16.12 -6.98 -14.41
C GLN A 111 16.51 -7.26 -15.87
N SER A 112 15.64 -7.93 -16.63
CA SER A 112 15.82 -8.20 -18.05
C SER A 112 15.75 -6.94 -18.93
N GLY A 113 15.45 -5.77 -18.35
CA GLY A 113 15.23 -4.52 -19.08
C GLY A 113 13.80 -4.36 -19.63
N VAL A 114 12.91 -5.32 -19.37
CA VAL A 114 11.50 -5.21 -19.77
C VAL A 114 10.78 -4.22 -18.85
N GLU A 115 10.18 -3.20 -19.46
CA GLU A 115 9.34 -2.21 -18.78
C GLU A 115 7.86 -2.41 -19.11
N LYS A 116 7.00 -2.32 -18.10
CA LYS A 116 5.55 -2.39 -18.24
C LYS A 116 4.89 -1.28 -17.44
N ALA A 117 4.03 -0.50 -18.09
CA ALA A 117 3.21 0.52 -17.45
C ALA A 117 1.72 0.20 -17.61
N ILE A 118 0.96 0.35 -16.53
CA ILE A 118 -0.49 0.19 -16.49
C ILE A 118 -1.06 1.46 -15.88
N VAL A 119 -2.00 2.11 -16.58
CA VAL A 119 -2.69 3.31 -16.11
C VAL A 119 -4.18 3.01 -16.01
N GLY A 120 -4.82 3.41 -14.91
CA GLY A 120 -6.23 3.15 -14.68
C GLY A 120 -6.84 4.03 -13.60
N SER A 121 -8.13 3.78 -13.32
CA SER A 121 -8.92 4.49 -12.31
C SER A 121 -9.21 3.66 -11.06
N SER A 122 -8.85 2.37 -11.03
CA SER A 122 -9.13 1.45 -9.91
C SER A 122 -8.11 1.57 -8.78
N ASN A 123 -8.60 1.62 -7.53
CA ASN A 123 -7.76 1.40 -6.33
C ASN A 123 -7.64 -0.09 -6.05
#